data_AF-A0A843ES63-F1
#
_entry.id   AF-A0A843ES63-F1
#
_cell.length_a   1.000
_cell.length_b   1.000
_cell.length_c   1.000
_cell.angle_alpha   90.00
_cell.angle_beta   90.00
_cell.angle_gamma   90.00
#
_symmetry.space_group_name_H-M   'P 1'
#
loop_
_entity.id
_entity.type
_entity.pdbx_description
1 polymer ?
#
loop_
_entity_poly.entity_id
_entity_poly.type
_entity_poly.pdbx_seq_one_letter_code
_entity_poly.pdbx_strand_id
1 'polypeptide(L)'
;MQVGEYAVTPSDENELIEFLSFNDFTHNAAMDNNPSNNEYVIVVNVVNRFYFIADRFFVYPRLTQVEFFKKINHYPKDGIEHKRLLDDEGRLLYEGYVINDHPYGLGRLYFDNGNVYQEGVFDIKGIRLGKEHYCSGQVKFEGSWGINKGYGPNAPRKGSVYNEGGERTFAGKFEIIKSGVGLPMIKYPTGYRLIEENRPKIDYIKHDEMPERDMNDEIFDMICELDSCSISELCRLRDETVEMIRDENLSKNECENYHRYLSSICDVIYLKMRN
;
A
#
# COMPACT_ATOMS: atom_id res chain seq x y z
N MET A 1 1.55 -14.77 -3.40
CA MET A 1 2.14 -13.42 -3.51
C MET A 1 2.69 -12.98 -2.17
N GLN A 2 3.90 -12.42 -2.19
CA GLN A 2 4.52 -11.72 -1.07
C GLN A 2 3.86 -10.34 -0.88
N VAL A 3 4.21 -9.67 0.22
CA VAL A 3 3.70 -8.32 0.50
C VAL A 3 4.18 -7.37 -0.60
N GLY A 4 3.24 -6.69 -1.25
CA GLY A 4 3.51 -5.70 -2.29
C GLY A 4 3.75 -6.25 -3.69
N GLU A 5 3.49 -7.53 -3.93
CA GLU A 5 3.42 -8.10 -5.28
C GLU A 5 2.03 -7.89 -5.89
N TYR A 6 2.02 -7.41 -7.13
CA TYR A 6 0.81 -7.22 -7.94
C TYR A 6 1.00 -7.89 -9.28
N ALA A 7 0.08 -8.78 -9.66
CA ALA A 7 0.03 -9.33 -11.01
C ALA A 7 -0.81 -8.42 -11.89
N VAL A 8 -0.18 -7.74 -12.84
CA VAL A 8 -0.82 -6.72 -13.68
C VAL A 8 -1.01 -7.28 -15.08
N THR A 9 -2.24 -7.19 -15.58
CA THR A 9 -2.56 -7.41 -16.99
C THR A 9 -2.39 -6.07 -17.70
N PRO A 10 -1.30 -5.86 -18.47
CA PRO A 10 -1.07 -4.60 -19.16
C PRO A 10 -2.15 -4.38 -20.22
N SER A 11 -2.73 -3.18 -20.26
CA SER A 11 -3.50 -2.71 -21.42
C SER A 11 -2.58 -2.16 -22.50
N ASP A 12 -1.47 -1.54 -22.08
CA ASP A 12 -0.33 -1.14 -22.91
C ASP A 12 0.96 -1.48 -22.13
N GLU A 13 1.72 -2.45 -22.64
CA GLU A 13 2.96 -2.88 -21.99
C GLU A 13 4.00 -1.75 -21.93
N ASN A 14 4.14 -0.97 -23.00
CA ASN A 14 5.16 0.08 -23.05
C ASN A 14 4.84 1.16 -22.03
N GLU A 15 3.58 1.57 -21.93
CA GLU A 15 3.15 2.54 -20.92
C GLU A 15 3.47 2.05 -19.50
N LEU A 16 3.14 0.79 -19.19
CA LEU A 16 3.44 0.22 -17.87
C LEU A 16 4.95 0.12 -17.62
N ILE A 17 5.75 -0.29 -18.60
CA ILE A 17 7.22 -0.40 -18.47
C ILE A 17 7.86 0.98 -18.34
N GLU A 18 7.42 1.97 -19.11
CA GLU A 18 7.88 3.36 -19.01
C GLU A 18 7.57 3.93 -17.63
N PHE A 19 6.36 3.70 -17.12
CA PHE A 19 6.00 4.06 -15.75
C PHE A 19 6.92 3.38 -14.72
N LEU A 20 7.12 2.06 -14.84
CA LEU A 20 7.98 1.31 -13.92
C LEU A 20 9.43 1.84 -13.97
N SER A 21 9.96 2.07 -15.16
CA SER A 21 11.31 2.62 -15.36
C SER A 21 11.44 4.04 -14.79
N PHE A 22 10.43 4.90 -14.98
CA PHE A 22 10.41 6.25 -14.42
C PHE A 22 10.46 6.24 -12.89
N ASN A 23 9.89 5.20 -12.26
CA ASN A 23 9.88 5.03 -10.80
C ASN A 23 11.02 4.11 -10.30
N ASP A 24 12.11 3.96 -11.06
CA ASP A 24 13.29 3.16 -10.72
C ASP A 24 13.02 1.67 -10.45
N PHE A 25 12.02 1.07 -11.11
CA PHE A 25 11.81 -0.37 -11.03
C PHE A 25 12.76 -1.10 -11.98
N THR A 26 13.39 -2.17 -11.50
CA THR A 26 14.30 -3.01 -12.31
C THR A 26 13.58 -4.24 -12.85
N HIS A 27 13.81 -4.59 -14.12
CA HIS A 27 13.36 -5.88 -14.65
C HIS A 27 14.23 -7.02 -14.11
N ASN A 28 13.60 -8.03 -13.50
CA ASN A 28 14.25 -9.23 -13.01
C ASN A 28 14.05 -10.39 -14.00
N ALA A 29 14.81 -10.36 -15.09
CA ALA A 29 14.73 -11.37 -16.16
C ALA A 29 15.01 -12.81 -15.70
N ALA A 30 15.73 -13.00 -14.59
CA ALA A 30 15.98 -14.34 -14.03
C ALA A 30 14.71 -15.00 -13.47
N MET A 31 13.66 -14.22 -13.20
CA MET A 31 12.35 -14.70 -12.74
C MET A 31 11.32 -14.84 -13.86
N ASP A 32 11.66 -14.45 -15.10
CA ASP A 32 10.75 -14.57 -16.23
C ASP A 32 10.48 -16.06 -16.53
N ASN A 33 9.22 -16.42 -16.74
CA ASN A 33 8.82 -17.77 -17.12
C ASN A 33 8.18 -17.79 -18.52
N ASN A 34 8.93 -17.29 -19.52
CA ASN A 34 8.65 -17.33 -20.97
C ASN A 34 7.26 -17.90 -21.36
N PRO A 35 6.22 -17.06 -21.41
CA PRO A 35 4.85 -17.51 -21.57
C PRO A 35 4.65 -18.13 -22.97
N SER A 36 4.14 -19.36 -23.02
CA SER A 36 4.03 -20.13 -24.28
C SER A 36 3.04 -19.58 -25.31
N ASN A 37 2.10 -18.70 -24.92
CA ASN A 37 0.93 -18.33 -25.73
C ASN A 37 0.61 -16.82 -25.77
N ASN A 38 1.60 -15.92 -25.59
CA ASN A 38 1.39 -14.46 -25.50
C ASN A 38 0.40 -14.01 -24.41
N GLU A 39 0.02 -14.90 -23.50
CA GLU A 39 -0.87 -14.61 -22.40
C GLU A 39 -0.07 -14.54 -21.10
N TYR A 40 0.24 -13.33 -20.65
CA TYR A 40 1.10 -13.09 -19.50
C TYR A 40 0.59 -11.96 -18.63
N VAL A 41 1.20 -11.85 -17.47
CA VAL A 41 1.07 -10.72 -16.55
C VAL A 41 2.45 -10.18 -16.23
N ILE A 42 2.52 -8.89 -15.93
CA ILE A 42 3.72 -8.30 -15.33
C ILE A 42 3.53 -8.34 -13.83
N VAL A 43 4.36 -9.14 -13.14
CA VAL A 43 4.37 -9.18 -11.69
C VAL A 43 5.26 -8.07 -11.18
N VAL A 44 4.67 -7.08 -10.53
CA VAL A 44 5.36 -5.91 -9.98
C VAL A 44 5.49 -6.06 -8.48
N ASN A 45 6.71 -6.06 -7.96
CA ASN A 45 7.00 -5.97 -6.54
C ASN A 45 7.32 -4.52 -6.16
N VAL A 46 6.34 -3.84 -5.56
CA VAL A 46 6.44 -2.42 -5.20
C VAL A 46 7.40 -2.17 -4.04
N VAL A 47 7.51 -3.12 -3.10
CA VAL A 47 8.41 -3.00 -1.94
C VAL A 47 9.87 -3.10 -2.37
N ASN A 48 10.17 -4.01 -3.28
CA ASN A 48 11.54 -4.28 -3.74
C ASN A 48 11.88 -3.57 -5.05
N ARG A 49 10.95 -2.79 -5.62
CA ARG A 49 11.10 -2.06 -6.88
C ARG A 49 11.65 -2.93 -8.02
N PHE A 50 11.04 -4.08 -8.24
CA PHE A 50 11.34 -4.88 -9.43
C PHE A 50 10.06 -5.41 -10.08
N TYR A 51 10.18 -5.83 -11.32
CA TYR A 51 9.11 -6.56 -12.01
C TYR A 51 9.67 -7.74 -12.81
N PHE A 52 8.82 -8.70 -13.16
CA PHE A 52 9.15 -9.81 -14.04
C PHE A 52 7.90 -10.27 -14.80
N ILE A 53 8.11 -10.97 -15.91
CA ILE A 53 7.03 -11.47 -16.76
C ILE A 53 6.65 -12.87 -16.29
N ALA A 54 5.36 -13.04 -15.97
CA ALA A 54 4.82 -14.32 -15.53
C ALA A 54 3.72 -14.84 -16.47
N ASP A 55 3.69 -16.14 -16.73
CA ASP A 55 2.55 -16.82 -17.32
C ASP A 55 1.31 -16.61 -16.42
N ARG A 56 0.22 -16.13 -17.05
CA ARG A 56 -1.01 -15.75 -16.37
C ARG A 56 -1.65 -16.89 -15.57
N PHE A 57 -1.40 -18.15 -15.91
CA PHE A 57 -2.11 -19.28 -15.30
C PHE A 57 -1.71 -19.51 -13.84
N PHE A 58 -0.55 -19.00 -13.43
CA PHE A 58 0.01 -19.28 -12.11
C PHE A 58 -0.14 -18.12 -11.10
N VAL A 59 -0.74 -17.00 -11.48
CA VAL A 59 -0.73 -15.78 -10.64
C VAL A 59 -2.12 -15.20 -10.43
N TYR A 60 -2.54 -15.14 -9.16
CA TYR A 60 -3.83 -14.58 -8.72
C TYR A 60 -3.71 -13.92 -7.33
N PRO A 61 -4.54 -12.90 -7.02
CA PRO A 61 -5.42 -12.15 -7.94
C PRO A 61 -4.65 -11.33 -8.99
N ARG A 62 -5.34 -10.98 -10.08
CA ARG A 62 -4.82 -10.16 -11.18
C ARG A 62 -5.53 -8.82 -11.18
N LEU A 63 -4.76 -7.76 -11.45
CA LEU A 63 -5.26 -6.41 -11.63
C LEU A 63 -5.17 -6.04 -13.10
N THR A 64 -6.11 -5.26 -13.58
CA THR A 64 -5.91 -4.44 -14.78
C THR A 64 -4.84 -3.38 -14.51
N GLN A 65 -4.19 -2.88 -15.56
CA GLN A 65 -3.25 -1.77 -15.45
C GLN A 65 -3.85 -0.54 -14.74
N VAL A 66 -5.11 -0.22 -15.04
CA VAL A 66 -5.86 0.88 -14.39
C VAL A 66 -6.01 0.63 -12.88
N GLU A 67 -6.38 -0.58 -12.46
CA GLU A 67 -6.49 -0.92 -11.04
C GLU A 67 -5.14 -0.88 -10.34
N PHE A 68 -4.07 -1.31 -11.02
CA PHE A 68 -2.70 -1.20 -10.50
C PHE A 68 -2.29 0.26 -10.30
N PHE A 69 -2.51 1.14 -11.29
CA PHE A 69 -2.23 2.57 -11.16
C PHE A 69 -3.06 3.23 -10.06
N LYS A 70 -4.32 2.82 -9.87
CA LYS A 70 -5.11 3.25 -8.71
C LYS A 70 -4.50 2.79 -7.39
N LYS A 71 -4.01 1.54 -7.28
CA LYS A 71 -3.37 1.03 -6.04
C LYS A 71 -2.14 1.81 -5.61
N ILE A 72 -1.36 2.27 -6.58
CA ILE A 72 -0.11 3.00 -6.32
C ILE A 72 -0.30 4.52 -6.48
N ASN A 73 -1.55 4.95 -6.67
CA ASN A 73 -1.97 6.33 -6.89
C ASN A 73 -1.24 7.06 -8.04
N HIS A 74 -0.94 6.35 -9.13
CA HIS A 74 -0.45 6.90 -10.39
C HIS A 74 -1.55 7.15 -11.44
N TYR A 75 -2.82 6.91 -11.12
CA TYR A 75 -3.89 7.21 -12.06
C TYR A 75 -3.96 8.74 -12.28
N PRO A 76 -4.02 9.26 -13.53
CA PRO A 76 -4.10 10.69 -13.82
C PRO A 76 -5.46 11.24 -13.37
N LYS A 77 -5.63 11.36 -12.05
CA LYS A 77 -6.69 12.11 -11.39
C LYS A 77 -6.21 13.55 -11.29
N ASP A 78 -7.15 14.48 -11.39
CA ASP A 78 -6.86 15.90 -11.19
C ASP A 78 -6.17 16.10 -9.83
N GLY A 79 -5.04 16.81 -9.84
CA GLY A 79 -4.29 17.16 -8.64
C GLY A 79 -3.21 16.17 -8.19
N ILE A 80 -3.04 15.02 -8.85
CA ILE A 80 -1.88 14.14 -8.62
C ILE A 80 -0.74 14.55 -9.55
N GLU A 81 0.39 14.96 -8.97
CA GLU A 81 1.56 15.43 -9.71
C GLU A 81 2.84 14.82 -9.14
N HIS A 82 3.88 14.62 -9.96
CA HIS A 82 5.19 14.24 -9.45
C HIS A 82 5.98 15.50 -9.07
N LYS A 83 6.42 15.62 -7.80
CA LYS A 83 7.14 16.80 -7.29
C LYS A 83 8.34 16.43 -6.41
N ARG A 84 9.23 17.41 -6.25
CA ARG A 84 10.28 17.44 -5.24
C ARG A 84 9.90 18.49 -4.20
N LEU A 85 9.67 18.06 -2.97
CA LEU A 85 9.38 18.94 -1.84
C LEU A 85 10.68 19.17 -1.06
N LEU A 86 10.95 20.43 -0.72
CA LEU A 86 12.12 20.84 0.04
C LEU A 86 11.69 21.28 1.45
N ASP A 87 12.60 21.16 2.42
CA ASP A 87 12.41 21.79 3.74
C ASP A 87 12.76 23.29 3.72
N ASP A 88 12.59 23.94 4.87
CA ASP A 88 12.87 25.38 5.06
C ASP A 88 14.34 25.75 4.79
N GLU A 89 15.26 24.80 4.93
CA GLU A 89 16.68 24.94 4.63
C GLU A 89 17.02 24.60 3.17
N GLY A 90 16.04 24.23 2.35
CA GLY A 90 16.20 23.90 0.93
C GLY A 90 16.74 22.48 0.67
N ARG A 91 16.74 21.60 1.67
CA ARG A 91 17.15 20.19 1.54
C ARG A 91 15.99 19.36 1.00
N LEU A 92 16.30 18.32 0.23
CA LEU A 92 15.28 17.43 -0.32
C LEU A 92 14.58 16.67 0.80
N LEU A 93 13.29 16.93 0.97
CA LEU A 93 12.45 16.26 1.97
C LEU A 93 11.74 15.07 1.34
N TYR A 94 11.09 15.27 0.20
CA TYR A 94 10.31 14.24 -0.48
C TYR A 94 10.45 14.33 -2.01
N GLU A 95 10.41 13.19 -2.68
CA GLU A 95 10.31 13.09 -4.14
C GLU A 95 9.36 11.96 -4.51
N GLY A 96 8.34 12.27 -5.30
CA GLY A 96 7.32 11.32 -5.68
C GLY A 96 6.03 12.00 -6.09
N TYR A 97 4.93 11.25 -6.10
CA TYR A 97 3.61 11.82 -6.35
C TYR A 97 3.12 12.60 -5.14
N VAL A 98 2.39 13.68 -5.41
CA VAL A 98 1.78 14.53 -4.39
C VAL A 98 0.36 14.83 -4.78
N ILE A 99 -0.45 15.13 -3.77
CA ILE A 99 -1.77 15.75 -3.94
C ILE A 99 -1.84 16.94 -2.98
N ASN A 100 -2.15 18.12 -3.52
CA ASN A 100 -2.09 19.39 -2.77
C ASN A 100 -0.74 19.60 -2.04
N ASP A 101 0.38 19.31 -2.71
CA ASP A 101 1.75 19.40 -2.16
C ASP A 101 2.05 18.50 -0.95
N HIS A 102 1.22 17.49 -0.70
CA HIS A 102 1.48 16.47 0.31
C HIS A 102 1.82 15.11 -0.31
N PRO A 103 2.70 14.31 0.31
CA PRO A 103 3.06 12.97 -0.17
C PRO A 103 1.86 12.08 -0.44
N TYR A 104 1.82 11.47 -1.63
CA TYR A 104 0.75 10.56 -2.01
C TYR A 104 1.24 9.59 -3.09
N GLY A 105 0.84 8.32 -3.07
CA GLY A 105 1.31 7.36 -4.08
C GLY A 105 2.79 7.04 -3.98
N LEU A 106 3.40 6.59 -5.08
CA LEU A 106 4.82 6.24 -5.09
C LEU A 106 5.71 7.44 -4.76
N GLY A 107 6.68 7.24 -3.87
CA GLY A 107 7.71 8.23 -3.59
C GLY A 107 8.79 7.78 -2.63
N ARG A 108 9.64 8.73 -2.27
CA ARG A 108 10.72 8.62 -1.29
C ARG A 108 10.72 9.84 -0.39
N LEU A 109 10.83 9.59 0.91
CA LEU A 109 10.98 10.58 1.97
C LEU A 109 12.40 10.45 2.52
N TYR A 110 13.09 11.56 2.73
CA TYR A 110 14.53 11.59 3.02
C TYR A 110 14.81 12.14 4.42
N PHE A 111 15.84 11.63 5.06
CA PHE A 111 16.47 12.24 6.23
C PHE A 111 17.23 13.51 5.83
N ASP A 112 17.50 14.37 6.82
CA ASP A 112 18.33 15.57 6.69
C ASP A 112 19.74 15.30 6.12
N ASN A 113 20.27 14.09 6.29
CA ASN A 113 21.56 13.67 5.74
C ASN A 113 21.49 13.20 4.28
N GLY A 114 20.31 13.22 3.66
CA GLY A 114 20.06 12.80 2.28
C GLY A 114 19.80 11.30 2.10
N ASN A 115 19.93 10.48 3.15
CA ASN A 115 19.56 9.07 3.06
C ASN A 115 18.03 8.92 3.01
N VAL A 116 17.55 7.88 2.33
CA VAL A 116 16.12 7.55 2.33
C VAL A 116 15.69 7.19 3.75
N TYR A 117 14.62 7.80 4.22
CA TYR A 117 13.92 7.40 5.44
C TYR A 117 12.82 6.39 5.13
N GLN A 118 11.95 6.70 4.17
CA GLN A 118 10.88 5.82 3.74
C GLN A 118 10.75 5.83 2.22
N GLU A 119 10.44 4.69 1.63
CA GLU A 119 10.14 4.60 0.21
C GLU A 119 9.03 3.59 -0.07
N GLY A 120 8.16 3.90 -1.02
CA GLY A 120 7.03 3.07 -1.39
C GLY A 120 5.78 3.89 -1.68
N VAL A 121 4.61 3.34 -1.36
CA VAL A 121 3.29 3.96 -1.59
C VAL A 121 2.86 4.73 -0.35
N PHE A 122 2.77 6.04 -0.48
CA PHE A 122 2.25 7.00 0.50
C PHE A 122 0.74 7.20 0.34
N ASP A 123 0.11 7.59 1.44
CA ASP A 123 -1.30 7.93 1.54
C ASP A 123 -1.42 9.12 2.52
N ILE A 124 -2.65 9.59 2.76
CA ILE A 124 -3.02 10.82 3.51
C ILE A 124 -2.40 10.90 4.92
N LYS A 125 -1.87 9.80 5.49
CA LYS A 125 -1.22 9.75 6.82
C LYS A 125 0.16 9.09 6.83
N GLY A 126 0.82 9.04 5.68
CA GLY A 126 2.13 8.43 5.51
C GLY A 126 2.11 7.14 4.70
N ILE A 127 3.20 6.41 4.78
CA ILE A 127 3.40 5.18 4.00
C ILE A 127 2.35 4.11 4.32
N ARG A 128 1.92 3.37 3.30
CA ARG A 128 1.01 2.21 3.36
C ARG A 128 1.74 0.90 3.03
N LEU A 129 2.71 0.97 2.12
CA LEU A 129 3.45 -0.18 1.60
C LEU A 129 4.84 0.27 1.17
N GLY A 130 5.89 -0.48 1.54
CA GLY A 130 7.26 -0.13 1.16
C GLY A 130 8.29 -0.44 2.25
N LYS A 131 9.33 0.40 2.33
CA LYS A 131 10.47 0.26 3.24
C LYS A 131 10.62 1.49 4.13
N GLU A 132 11.08 1.24 5.35
CA GLU A 132 11.62 2.25 6.27
C GLU A 132 13.07 1.90 6.57
N HIS A 133 13.92 2.92 6.67
CA HIS A 133 15.35 2.78 6.85
C HIS A 133 15.81 3.48 8.13
N TYR A 134 16.89 2.97 8.70
CA TYR A 134 17.69 3.70 9.67
C TYR A 134 18.39 4.89 9.01
N CYS A 135 18.81 5.86 9.82
CA CYS A 135 19.58 7.02 9.34
C CYS A 135 20.90 6.62 8.65
N SER A 136 21.42 5.43 8.95
CA SER A 136 22.56 4.80 8.26
C SER A 136 22.28 4.35 6.83
N GLY A 137 21.01 4.31 6.41
CA GLY A 137 20.55 3.78 5.12
C GLY A 137 20.18 2.29 5.16
N GLN A 138 20.50 1.57 6.24
CA GLN A 138 20.12 0.17 6.39
C GLN A 138 18.60 0.03 6.51
N VAL A 139 18.02 -0.95 5.82
CA VAL A 139 16.58 -1.27 5.95
C VAL A 139 16.29 -1.60 7.40
N LYS A 140 15.28 -0.95 7.97
CA LYS A 140 14.74 -1.20 9.30
C LYS A 140 13.49 -2.07 9.23
N PHE A 141 12.60 -1.76 8.30
CA PHE A 141 11.35 -2.48 8.10
C PHE A 141 10.98 -2.49 6.63
N GLU A 142 10.40 -3.61 6.16
CA GLU A 142 9.76 -3.69 4.85
C GLU A 142 8.42 -4.41 4.99
N GLY A 143 7.37 -3.85 4.39
CA GLY A 143 6.05 -4.45 4.46
C GLY A 143 4.94 -3.42 4.32
N SER A 144 3.83 -3.67 5.02
CA SER A 144 2.65 -2.81 5.00
C SER A 144 2.37 -2.17 6.35
N TRP A 145 1.79 -0.98 6.29
CA TRP A 145 1.31 -0.23 7.43
C TRP A 145 -0.21 -0.18 7.42
N GLY A 146 -0.81 -0.27 8.61
CA GLY A 146 -2.24 -0.08 8.82
C GLY A 146 -2.60 1.39 8.92
N ILE A 147 -3.73 1.79 8.33
CA ILE A 147 -4.25 3.15 8.47
C ILE A 147 -4.60 3.41 9.93
N ASN A 148 -4.04 4.48 10.48
CA ASN A 148 -4.45 4.96 11.78
C ASN A 148 -5.64 5.93 11.65
N LYS A 149 -6.84 5.47 12.05
CA LYS A 149 -8.03 6.34 12.14
C LYS A 149 -7.94 7.36 13.27
N GLY A 150 -7.08 7.15 14.27
CA GLY A 150 -6.88 8.06 15.40
C GLY A 150 -5.75 9.08 15.17
N TYR A 151 -5.26 9.64 16.28
CA TYR A 151 -4.08 10.50 16.31
C TYR A 151 -2.80 9.68 16.11
N GLY A 152 -1.84 10.26 15.39
CA GLY A 152 -0.52 9.66 15.15
C GLY A 152 -0.37 8.99 13.78
N PRO A 153 0.85 8.51 13.47
CA PRO A 153 1.19 7.96 12.17
C PRO A 153 0.54 6.59 11.96
N ASN A 154 0.59 6.12 10.72
CA ASN A 154 0.34 4.71 10.41
C ASN A 154 1.34 3.81 11.14
N ALA A 155 0.89 2.61 11.54
CA ALA A 155 1.71 1.65 12.26
C ALA A 155 1.97 0.40 11.41
N PRO A 156 3.16 -0.23 11.50
CA PRO A 156 3.44 -1.48 10.80
C PRO A 156 2.39 -2.53 11.11
N ARG A 157 1.90 -3.23 10.08
CA ARG A 157 0.85 -4.26 10.17
C ARG A 157 1.42 -5.64 9.90
N LYS A 158 2.20 -5.78 8.83
CA LYS A 158 2.83 -7.05 8.44
C LYS A 158 4.09 -6.78 7.64
N GLY A 159 5.17 -7.47 7.96
CA GLY A 159 6.42 -7.30 7.23
C GLY A 159 7.59 -7.98 7.91
N SER A 160 8.80 -7.61 7.48
CA SER A 160 10.06 -8.03 8.06
C SER A 160 10.73 -6.86 8.77
N VAL A 161 11.32 -7.11 9.95
CA VAL A 161 12.14 -6.13 10.69
C VAL A 161 13.58 -6.58 10.64
N TYR A 162 14.48 -5.62 10.51
CA TYR A 162 15.91 -5.81 10.46
C TYR A 162 16.58 -4.92 11.51
N ASN A 163 17.73 -5.35 12.02
CA ASN A 163 18.57 -4.50 12.86
C ASN A 163 19.52 -3.64 11.98
N GLU A 164 20.26 -2.71 12.58
CA GLU A 164 21.23 -1.87 11.87
C GLU A 164 22.39 -2.66 11.23
N GLY A 165 22.61 -3.91 11.64
CA GLY A 165 23.55 -4.83 11.00
C GLY A 165 22.99 -5.53 9.76
N GLY A 166 21.71 -5.29 9.42
CA GLY A 166 21.02 -5.91 8.29
C GLY A 166 20.48 -7.31 8.55
N GLU A 167 20.56 -7.83 9.78
CA GLU A 167 20.00 -9.13 10.14
C GLU A 167 18.49 -9.02 10.37
N ARG A 168 17.72 -9.94 9.78
CA ARG A 168 16.27 -10.01 9.97
C ARG A 168 15.92 -10.54 11.36
N THR A 169 15.38 -9.69 12.21
CA THR A 169 15.01 -10.02 13.59
C THR A 169 13.56 -10.47 13.74
N PHE A 170 12.70 -10.13 12.78
CA PHE A 170 11.29 -10.51 12.79
C PHE A 170 10.73 -10.64 11.37
N ALA A 171 9.75 -11.53 11.19
CA ALA A 171 8.91 -11.59 9.99
C ALA A 171 7.51 -12.08 10.39
N GLY A 172 6.49 -11.26 10.15
CA GLY A 172 5.13 -11.64 10.55
C GLY A 172 4.18 -10.47 10.66
N LYS A 173 3.05 -10.72 11.34
CA LYS A 173 2.04 -9.70 11.68
C LYS A 173 2.42 -9.00 12.99
N PHE A 174 2.18 -7.70 13.04
CA PHE A 174 2.39 -6.88 14.23
C PHE A 174 1.16 -6.92 15.12
N GLU A 175 1.38 -6.98 16.43
CA GLU A 175 0.32 -6.75 17.43
C GLU A 175 0.40 -5.31 17.92
N ILE A 176 -0.68 -4.55 17.73
CA ILE A 176 -0.77 -3.13 18.11
C ILE A 176 -1.83 -2.96 19.19
N ILE A 177 -1.49 -2.21 20.24
CA ILE A 177 -2.43 -1.76 21.27
C ILE A 177 -2.73 -0.29 21.03
N LYS A 178 -4.03 0.06 20.96
CA LYS A 178 -4.51 1.44 20.91
C LYS A 178 -5.10 1.81 22.28
N SER A 179 -4.40 2.62 23.06
CA SER A 179 -4.98 3.28 24.23
C SER A 179 -5.68 4.57 23.77
N GLY A 180 -6.86 4.88 24.30
CA GLY A 180 -7.76 5.92 23.77
C GLY A 180 -7.21 7.34 23.63
N VAL A 181 -6.04 7.63 24.22
CA VAL A 181 -5.27 8.87 24.00
C VAL A 181 -3.80 8.47 23.88
N GLY A 182 -3.25 8.42 22.66
CA GLY A 182 -1.84 8.10 22.46
C GLY A 182 -1.50 7.57 21.07
N LEU A 183 -0.19 7.51 20.79
CA LEU A 183 0.35 6.85 19.62
C LEU A 183 0.09 5.33 19.72
N PRO A 184 -0.10 4.62 18.59
CA PRO A 184 -0.23 3.17 18.61
C PRO A 184 1.02 2.53 19.21
N MET A 185 0.82 1.61 20.16
CA MET A 185 1.91 0.89 20.82
C MET A 185 2.11 -0.47 20.16
N ILE A 186 3.33 -0.76 19.70
CA ILE A 186 3.69 -2.09 19.20
C ILE A 186 3.92 -3.02 20.40
N LYS A 187 3.03 -3.99 20.58
CA LYS A 187 3.18 -5.06 21.58
C LYS A 187 4.11 -6.15 21.06
N TYR A 188 4.03 -6.47 19.77
CA TYR A 188 4.86 -7.47 19.12
C TYR A 188 5.19 -7.08 17.68
N PRO A 189 6.45 -7.20 17.21
CA PRO A 189 7.63 -7.65 17.97
C PRO A 189 8.04 -6.64 19.07
N THR A 190 8.46 -7.17 20.23
CA THR A 190 8.86 -6.36 21.38
C THR A 190 10.08 -5.50 21.05
N GLY A 191 10.07 -4.23 21.48
CA GLY A 191 11.20 -3.32 21.29
C GLY A 191 11.22 -2.58 19.95
N TYR A 192 10.25 -2.84 19.05
CA TYR A 192 10.10 -2.04 17.84
C TYR A 192 9.69 -0.60 18.19
N ARG A 193 10.51 0.37 17.79
CA ARG A 193 10.21 1.80 17.94
C ARG A 193 9.45 2.31 16.72
N LEU A 194 8.24 2.83 16.95
CA LEU A 194 7.39 3.36 15.88
C LEU A 194 7.93 4.67 15.28
N ILE A 195 8.57 5.50 16.11
CA ILE A 195 9.08 6.81 15.71
C ILE A 195 10.60 6.78 15.85
N GLU A 196 11.29 7.12 14.76
CA GLU A 196 12.73 7.39 14.77
C GLU A 196 13.01 8.81 15.26
N GLU A 197 14.07 8.97 16.06
CA GLU A 197 14.44 10.25 16.69
C GLU A 197 14.76 11.33 15.65
N ASN A 198 15.42 10.94 14.55
CA ASN A 198 15.82 11.83 13.47
C ASN A 198 14.87 11.79 12.27
N ARG A 199 13.61 11.39 12.46
CA ARG A 199 12.69 11.31 11.32
C ARG A 199 12.49 12.70 10.69
N PRO A 200 12.36 12.78 9.36
CA PRO A 200 11.98 14.01 8.69
C PRO A 200 10.62 14.50 9.17
N LYS A 201 10.48 15.83 9.28
CA LYS A 201 9.22 16.49 9.57
C LYS A 201 8.57 16.83 8.23
N ILE A 202 7.51 16.12 7.90
CA ILE A 202 6.69 16.41 6.72
C ILE A 202 5.23 16.52 7.13
N ASP A 203 4.56 17.53 6.58
CA ASP A 203 3.13 17.70 6.76
C ASP A 203 2.39 16.76 5.81
N TYR A 204 1.46 16.02 6.39
CA TYR A 204 0.51 15.21 5.64
C TYR A 204 -0.83 15.94 5.54
N ILE A 205 -1.62 15.56 4.55
CA ILE A 205 -2.96 16.12 4.30
C ILE A 205 -3.78 16.01 5.59
N LYS A 206 -4.32 17.14 6.03
CA LYS A 206 -5.25 17.13 7.16
C LYS A 206 -6.59 16.55 6.74
N HIS A 207 -7.33 15.97 7.69
CA HIS A 207 -8.59 15.30 7.38
C HIS A 207 -9.63 16.23 6.72
N ASP A 208 -9.61 17.51 7.06
CA ASP A 208 -10.46 18.57 6.52
C ASP A 208 -10.01 19.08 5.14
N GLU A 209 -8.77 18.81 4.75
CA GLU A 209 -8.17 19.15 3.45
C GLU A 209 -8.21 17.95 2.47
N MET A 210 -8.84 16.84 2.88
CA MET A 210 -8.99 15.65 2.04
C MET A 210 -9.87 15.97 0.83
N PRO A 211 -9.42 15.67 -0.41
CA PRO A 211 -10.34 15.63 -1.53
C PRO A 211 -11.42 14.59 -1.23
N GLU A 212 -12.67 14.84 -1.66
CA GLU A 212 -13.74 13.86 -1.54
C GLU A 212 -13.24 12.52 -2.07
N ARG A 213 -13.06 11.54 -1.16
CA ARG A 213 -12.68 10.21 -1.56
C ARG A 213 -13.85 9.64 -2.35
N ASP A 214 -13.58 9.21 -3.58
CA ASP A 214 -14.55 8.39 -4.29
C ASP A 214 -14.87 7.21 -3.38
N MET A 215 -16.14 6.96 -3.11
CA MET A 215 -16.61 5.81 -2.34
C MET A 215 -16.02 4.48 -2.88
N ASN A 216 -15.70 4.42 -4.17
CA ASN A 216 -14.96 3.30 -4.74
C ASN A 216 -13.57 3.12 -4.10
N ASP A 217 -12.84 4.20 -3.79
CA ASP A 217 -11.54 4.16 -3.14
C ASP A 217 -11.67 3.67 -1.67
N GLU A 218 -12.72 4.07 -0.95
CA GLU A 218 -13.00 3.59 0.42
C GLU A 218 -13.36 2.10 0.46
N ILE A 219 -14.24 1.67 -0.44
CA ILE A 219 -14.61 0.26 -0.56
C ILE A 219 -13.42 -0.57 -1.01
N PHE A 220 -12.59 -0.04 -1.89
CA PHE A 220 -11.37 -0.71 -2.30
C PHE A 220 -10.35 -0.86 -1.16
N ASP A 221 -10.18 0.17 -0.33
CA ASP A 221 -9.39 0.09 0.90
C ASP A 221 -9.93 -1.01 1.84
N MET A 222 -11.26 -1.08 2.00
CA MET A 222 -11.92 -2.12 2.77
C MET A 222 -11.67 -3.52 2.18
N ILE A 223 -11.75 -3.69 0.85
CA ILE A 223 -11.44 -4.96 0.16
C ILE A 223 -10.01 -5.40 0.46
N CYS A 224 -9.05 -4.47 0.41
CA CYS A 224 -7.64 -4.76 0.70
C CYS A 224 -7.41 -5.22 2.14
N GLU A 225 -8.32 -4.92 3.07
CA GLU A 225 -8.22 -5.38 4.46
C GLU A 225 -8.75 -6.80 4.67
N LEU A 226 -9.58 -7.31 3.76
CA LEU A 226 -10.24 -8.61 3.87
C LEU A 226 -9.26 -9.79 3.96
N ASP A 227 -8.15 -9.74 3.23
CA ASP A 227 -7.14 -10.81 3.26
C ASP A 227 -6.54 -11.04 4.64
N SER A 228 -6.56 -10.00 5.48
CA SER A 228 -6.04 -10.08 6.85
C SER A 228 -7.03 -10.65 7.86
N CYS A 229 -8.33 -10.61 7.55
CA CYS A 229 -9.43 -10.97 8.43
C CYS A 229 -9.52 -12.49 8.60
N SER A 230 -9.92 -12.93 9.78
CA SER A 230 -10.37 -14.30 10.05
C SER A 230 -11.68 -14.61 9.33
N ILE A 231 -12.00 -15.89 9.14
CA ILE A 231 -13.27 -16.30 8.52
C ILE A 231 -14.47 -15.76 9.30
N SER A 232 -14.41 -15.74 10.64
CA SER A 232 -15.48 -15.19 11.48
C SER A 232 -15.66 -13.68 11.29
N GLU A 233 -14.57 -12.92 11.18
CA GLU A 233 -14.65 -11.48 10.88
C GLU A 233 -15.21 -11.23 9.48
N LEU A 234 -14.82 -12.03 8.49
CA LEU A 234 -15.35 -11.93 7.13
C LEU A 234 -16.86 -12.26 7.08
N CYS A 235 -17.32 -13.29 7.79
CA CYS A 235 -18.75 -13.60 7.88
C CYS A 235 -19.54 -12.46 8.51
N ARG A 236 -19.01 -11.83 9.58
CA ARG A 236 -19.64 -10.66 10.20
C ARG A 236 -19.72 -9.48 9.24
N LEU A 237 -18.62 -9.16 8.55
CA LEU A 237 -18.58 -8.09 7.55
C LEU A 237 -19.53 -8.34 6.38
N ARG A 238 -19.67 -9.60 5.95
CA ARG A 238 -20.65 -10.00 4.93
C ARG A 238 -22.05 -9.65 5.38
N ASP A 239 -22.43 -10.07 6.58
CA ASP A 239 -23.78 -9.86 7.10
C ASP A 239 -24.08 -8.38 7.32
N GLU A 240 -23.13 -7.61 7.85
CA GLU A 240 -23.23 -6.15 7.96
C GLU A 240 -23.42 -5.49 6.59
N THR A 241 -22.64 -5.90 5.58
CA THR A 241 -22.76 -5.35 4.21
C THR A 241 -24.11 -5.69 3.58
N VAL A 242 -24.66 -6.88 3.82
CA VAL A 242 -26.00 -7.26 3.35
C VAL A 242 -27.07 -6.37 3.96
N GLU A 243 -26.98 -6.07 5.26
CA GLU A 243 -27.94 -5.15 5.89
C GLU A 243 -27.79 -3.71 5.37
N MET A 244 -26.58 -3.26 5.07
CA MET A 244 -26.36 -1.95 4.44
C MET A 244 -27.01 -1.85 3.06
N ILE A 245 -26.88 -2.89 2.22
CA ILE A 245 -27.50 -2.93 0.87
C ILE A 245 -29.03 -2.84 0.93
N ARG A 246 -29.65 -3.26 2.04
CA ARG A 246 -31.11 -3.21 2.23
C ARG A 246 -31.63 -1.81 2.59
N ASP A 247 -30.75 -0.84 2.84
CA ASP A 247 -31.17 0.54 3.11
C ASP A 247 -31.76 1.17 1.84
N GLU A 248 -33.04 1.52 1.90
CA GLU A 248 -33.80 2.12 0.79
C GLU A 248 -33.31 3.52 0.42
N ASN A 249 -32.47 4.15 1.25
CA ASN A 249 -31.91 5.48 1.00
C ASN A 249 -30.62 5.46 0.18
N LEU A 250 -30.09 4.28 -0.17
CA LEU A 250 -28.89 4.19 -0.99
C LEU A 250 -29.15 4.64 -2.42
N SER A 251 -28.29 5.51 -2.93
CA SER A 251 -28.20 5.77 -4.35
C SER A 251 -27.77 4.49 -5.11
N LYS A 252 -28.08 4.45 -6.41
CA LYS A 252 -27.71 3.33 -7.28
C LYS A 252 -26.20 3.03 -7.26
N ASN A 253 -25.37 4.07 -7.22
CA ASN A 253 -23.91 3.92 -7.20
C ASN A 253 -23.40 3.35 -5.87
N GLU A 254 -23.99 3.76 -4.74
CA GLU A 254 -23.66 3.20 -3.41
C GLU A 254 -24.01 1.71 -3.34
N CYS A 255 -25.20 1.35 -3.83
CA CYS A 255 -25.66 -0.04 -3.88
C CYS A 255 -24.72 -0.93 -4.74
N GLU A 256 -24.35 -0.47 -5.94
CA GLU A 256 -23.40 -1.19 -6.82
C GLU A 256 -22.03 -1.39 -6.16
N ASN A 257 -21.55 -0.42 -5.38
CA ASN A 257 -20.27 -0.53 -4.69
C ASN A 257 -20.33 -1.48 -3.49
N TYR A 258 -21.40 -1.45 -2.69
CA TYR A 258 -21.58 -2.45 -1.62
C TYR A 258 -21.74 -3.87 -2.17
N HIS A 259 -22.37 -4.04 -3.32
CA HIS A 259 -22.40 -5.33 -4.02
C HIS A 259 -21.01 -5.81 -4.43
N ARG A 260 -20.14 -4.93 -4.95
CA ARG A 260 -18.73 -5.28 -5.23
C ARG A 260 -17.96 -5.66 -3.97
N TYR A 261 -18.18 -4.93 -2.87
CA TYR A 261 -17.56 -5.24 -1.59
C TYR A 261 -18.00 -6.61 -1.08
N LEU A 262 -19.31 -6.88 -1.11
CA LEU A 262 -19.89 -8.16 -0.70
C LEU A 262 -19.36 -9.33 -1.52
N SER A 263 -19.22 -9.17 -2.85
CA SER A 263 -18.62 -10.18 -3.72
C SER A 263 -17.19 -10.49 -3.30
N SER A 264 -16.39 -9.46 -3.02
CA SER A 264 -14.99 -9.62 -2.60
C SER A 264 -14.87 -10.34 -1.25
N ILE A 265 -15.76 -10.04 -0.28
CA ILE A 265 -15.82 -10.78 0.99
C ILE A 265 -16.08 -12.27 0.74
N CYS A 266 -17.08 -12.59 -0.09
CA CYS A 266 -17.44 -13.97 -0.41
C CYS A 266 -16.28 -14.72 -1.09
N ASP A 267 -15.57 -14.08 -2.03
CA ASP A 267 -14.42 -14.68 -2.70
C ASP A 267 -13.28 -14.99 -1.73
N VAL A 268 -12.96 -14.06 -0.82
CA VAL A 268 -11.92 -14.27 0.20
C VAL A 268 -12.31 -15.39 1.17
N ILE A 269 -13.59 -15.45 1.60
CA ILE A 269 -14.11 -16.56 2.43
C ILE A 269 -13.92 -17.89 1.70
N TYR A 270 -14.37 -17.97 0.44
CA TYR A 270 -14.28 -19.20 -0.36
C TYR A 270 -12.83 -19.69 -0.49
N LEU A 271 -11.90 -18.78 -0.81
CA LEU A 271 -10.48 -19.10 -0.93
C LEU A 271 -9.87 -19.59 0.40
N LYS A 272 -10.26 -19.00 1.53
CA LYS A 272 -9.78 -19.40 2.86
C LYS A 272 -10.36 -20.72 3.36
N MET A 273 -11.55 -21.11 2.90
CA MET A 273 -12.15 -22.41 3.27
C MET A 273 -11.57 -23.58 2.45
N ARG A 274 -10.94 -23.30 1.31
CA ARG A 274 -10.38 -24.32 0.41
C ARG A 274 -8.93 -24.71 0.75
N ASN A 275 -8.22 -23.89 1.52
CA ASN A 275 -6.85 -24.11 1.98
C ASN A 275 -6.84 -24.49 3.46
#